data_AF-X0QG56-F1
#
_entry.id   AF-X0QG56-F1
#
_cell.length_a   1.000
_cell.length_b   1.000
_cell.length_c   1.000
_cell.angle_alpha   90.00
_cell.angle_beta   90.00
_cell.angle_gamma   90.00
#
_symmetry.space_group_name_H-M   'P 1'
#
loop_
_entity.id
_entity.type
_entity.pdbx_description
1 polymer ?
#
loop_
_entity_poly.entity_id
_entity_poly.type
_entity_poly.pdbx_seq_one_letter_code
_entity_poly.pdbx_strand_id
1 'polypeptide(L)'
;MNSIKRYVRHKLINTFCTTNLASLSAFALSLAVLPVTVQASTSQTYVIHTYGGANLLPAVRQQLNSSADGGTVTTYQDKLVLRTTARNYQVVQQLLSQIDRQPQALTVAVRVGNSSSEQGNIHQSQVIITNRGIQGAGVISQRSSQQQSSNLYQVQTLSGSAASISTGTLYSLTQTYNTNNHSTYHRSASHDFKPQIVIQQQILLPTTQGIAVTPRLLPSGQVEIQLSQVEERLVQLNSPYNQMSSTNNTNSASNAIRGQRLNSTMIVPRGQWVTIGQISQNSSSSTSNGSRTINNNNSVPISLRVD
;
A
#
# COMPACT_ATOMS: atom_id res chain seq x y z
N MET A 1 53.95 -0.73 30.27
CA MET A 1 54.45 -1.25 31.57
C MET A 1 53.72 -2.55 31.89
N ASN A 2 54.48 -3.50 32.44
CA ASN A 2 54.29 -4.95 32.48
C ASN A 2 53.10 -5.53 33.30
N SER A 3 52.89 -6.84 33.01
CA SER A 3 52.58 -7.96 33.93
C SER A 3 51.09 -8.32 34.11
N ILE A 4 50.56 -9.44 33.58
CA ILE A 4 50.82 -10.90 33.80
C ILE A 4 50.49 -11.40 35.23
N LYS A 5 49.42 -12.20 35.37
CA LYS A 5 49.29 -13.53 36.04
C LYS A 5 47.82 -13.79 36.43
N ARG A 6 47.14 -14.77 35.83
CA ARG A 6 47.02 -16.22 36.17
C ARG A 6 46.01 -16.54 37.30
N TYR A 7 44.91 -17.17 36.86
CA TYR A 7 44.12 -18.25 37.45
C TYR A 7 44.54 -18.83 38.82
N VAL A 8 43.55 -19.00 39.71
CA VAL A 8 43.47 -20.12 40.66
C VAL A 8 42.01 -20.61 40.76
N ARG A 9 41.84 -21.93 40.58
CA ARG A 9 40.62 -22.71 40.83
C ARG A 9 40.43 -22.90 42.34
N HIS A 10 39.19 -22.85 42.82
CA HIS A 10 38.82 -23.45 44.10
C HIS A 10 38.28 -24.87 43.86
N LYS A 11 38.87 -25.82 44.60
CA LYS A 11 38.45 -27.22 44.79
C LYS A 11 38.21 -27.39 46.29
N LEU A 12 37.47 -28.46 46.65
CA LEU A 12 37.29 -29.11 47.97
C LEU A 12 35.92 -28.81 48.61
N ILE A 13 35.17 -29.77 49.16
CA ILE A 13 35.56 -30.89 50.05
C ILE A 13 34.36 -31.91 50.05
N ASN A 14 34.60 -33.22 49.83
CA ASN A 14 34.46 -34.33 50.81
C ASN A 14 33.08 -35.04 50.78
N THR A 15 32.87 -36.34 50.99
CA THR A 15 33.67 -37.44 51.57
C THR A 15 33.20 -38.79 50.99
N PHE A 16 34.13 -39.75 50.93
CA PHE A 16 33.96 -41.17 50.62
C PHE A 16 33.28 -41.96 51.76
N CYS A 17 32.52 -42.99 51.43
CA CYS A 17 32.47 -44.19 52.28
C CYS A 17 32.62 -45.43 51.40
N THR A 18 33.74 -46.12 51.62
CA THR A 18 34.14 -47.38 50.99
C THR A 18 33.75 -48.54 51.87
N THR A 19 33.12 -49.57 51.29
CA THR A 19 33.15 -50.93 51.85
C THR A 19 33.45 -51.91 50.72
N ASN A 20 34.60 -52.58 50.83
CA ASN A 20 34.97 -53.75 50.04
C ASN A 20 34.20 -54.98 50.56
N LEU A 21 33.76 -55.84 49.65
CA LEU A 21 33.64 -57.28 49.95
C LEU A 21 33.78 -58.07 48.65
N ALA A 22 34.81 -58.90 48.58
CA ALA A 22 35.04 -59.88 47.52
C ALA A 22 34.67 -61.26 48.06
N SER A 23 33.84 -62.01 47.33
CA SER A 23 34.06 -63.40 46.91
C SER A 23 32.76 -64.11 46.48
N LEU A 24 32.78 -64.54 45.20
CA LEU A 24 32.17 -65.73 44.58
C LEU A 24 30.97 -66.41 45.28
N SER A 25 29.80 -66.43 44.61
CA SER A 25 29.31 -67.62 43.87
C SER A 25 27.84 -67.45 43.40
N ALA A 26 27.61 -67.94 42.18
CA ALA A 26 26.38 -68.10 41.41
C ALA A 26 25.01 -67.84 42.08
N PHE A 27 24.22 -66.91 41.52
CA PHE A 27 22.76 -67.02 41.53
C PHE A 27 22.13 -66.40 40.26
N ALA A 28 21.33 -67.24 39.61
CA ALA A 28 20.36 -67.06 38.52
C ALA A 28 20.11 -65.67 37.90
N LEU A 29 20.08 -65.68 36.55
CA LEU A 29 19.35 -64.72 35.73
C LEU A 29 17.92 -64.51 36.27
N SER A 30 17.58 -63.26 36.56
CA SER A 30 16.20 -62.77 36.58
C SER A 30 16.16 -61.42 35.89
N LEU A 31 16.13 -61.45 34.56
CA LEU A 31 15.62 -60.33 33.76
C LEU A 31 14.14 -60.17 34.12
N ALA A 32 13.82 -59.27 35.05
CA ALA A 32 12.47 -58.76 35.19
C ALA A 32 12.20 -57.86 33.98
N VAL A 33 11.78 -58.47 32.87
CA VAL A 33 11.20 -57.77 31.73
C VAL A 33 9.88 -57.20 32.22
N LEU A 34 9.89 -55.94 32.68
CA LEU A 34 8.68 -55.16 32.84
C LEU A 34 7.99 -55.14 31.48
N PRO A 35 6.76 -55.68 31.34
CA PRO A 35 6.03 -55.55 30.09
C PRO A 35 5.72 -54.06 29.90
N VAL A 36 6.45 -53.40 28.99
CA VAL A 36 6.02 -52.14 28.41
C VAL A 36 4.76 -52.47 27.63
N THR A 37 3.61 -52.32 28.28
CA THR A 37 2.33 -52.38 27.60
C THR A 37 2.24 -51.13 26.74
N VAL A 38 2.61 -51.27 25.47
CA VAL A 38 2.25 -50.28 24.45
C VAL A 38 0.74 -50.39 24.30
N GLN A 39 -0.01 -49.61 25.07
CA GLN A 39 -1.43 -49.42 24.82
C GLN A 39 -1.54 -48.75 23.45
N ALA A 40 -1.93 -49.53 22.44
CA ALA A 40 -2.30 -49.00 21.14
C ALA A 40 -3.51 -48.07 21.34
N SER A 41 -3.28 -46.77 21.29
CA SER A 41 -4.34 -45.76 21.35
C SER A 41 -5.33 -46.02 20.21
N THR A 42 -6.60 -46.22 20.56
CA THR A 42 -7.64 -46.53 19.57
C THR A 42 -7.93 -45.30 18.71
N SER A 43 -7.81 -45.47 17.39
CA SER A 43 -8.11 -44.41 16.42
C SER A 43 -9.62 -44.34 16.18
N GLN A 44 -10.20 -43.15 16.30
CA GLN A 44 -11.63 -42.89 16.08
C GLN A 44 -11.81 -41.84 14.99
N THR A 45 -13.00 -41.83 14.39
CA THR A 45 -13.36 -40.84 13.37
C THR A 45 -14.12 -39.68 14.02
N TYR A 46 -13.63 -38.45 13.81
CA TYR A 46 -14.24 -37.23 14.31
C TYR A 46 -14.63 -36.33 13.15
N VAL A 47 -15.77 -35.64 13.28
CA VAL A 47 -16.27 -34.70 12.28
C VAL A 47 -16.41 -33.32 12.91
N ILE A 48 -15.72 -32.32 12.37
CA ILE A 48 -15.69 -30.96 12.89
C ILE A 48 -16.20 -30.01 11.81
N HIS A 49 -17.20 -29.18 12.12
CA HIS A 49 -17.62 -28.10 11.22
C HIS A 49 -16.54 -27.01 11.16
N THR A 50 -16.32 -26.46 9.97
CA THR A 50 -15.27 -25.47 9.75
C THR A 50 -15.71 -24.34 8.82
N TYR A 51 -15.18 -23.14 9.03
CA TYR A 51 -15.34 -22.01 8.11
C TYR A 51 -14.23 -21.99 7.04
N GLY A 52 -13.04 -22.49 7.38
CA GLY A 52 -11.89 -22.53 6.49
C GLY A 52 -11.84 -23.72 5.52
N GLY A 53 -12.62 -24.78 5.78
CA GLY A 53 -12.75 -25.92 4.88
C GLY A 53 -11.41 -26.54 4.48
N ALA A 54 -11.18 -26.67 3.16
CA ALA A 54 -9.95 -27.24 2.61
C ALA A 54 -8.67 -26.45 2.94
N ASN A 55 -8.77 -25.15 3.21
CA ASN A 55 -7.61 -24.30 3.51
C ASN A 55 -6.94 -24.67 4.84
N LEU A 56 -7.65 -25.40 5.72
CA LEU A 56 -7.12 -25.84 7.01
C LEU A 56 -6.35 -27.17 6.93
N LEU A 57 -6.46 -27.91 5.83
CA LEU A 57 -5.82 -29.22 5.67
C LEU A 57 -4.30 -29.19 5.91
N PRO A 58 -3.51 -28.23 5.38
CA PRO A 58 -2.08 -28.21 5.60
C PRO A 58 -1.72 -28.06 7.10
N ALA A 59 -2.38 -27.14 7.80
CA ALA A 59 -2.13 -26.86 9.21
C ALA A 59 -2.53 -28.05 10.11
N VAL A 60 -3.72 -28.62 9.88
CA VAL A 60 -4.22 -29.76 10.64
C VAL A 60 -3.38 -31.01 10.36
N ARG A 61 -2.98 -31.25 9.10
CA ARG A 61 -2.12 -32.38 8.73
C ARG A 61 -0.73 -32.25 9.33
N GLN A 62 -0.16 -31.05 9.36
CA GLN A 62 1.11 -30.80 10.04
C GLN A 62 1.00 -31.13 11.54
N GLN A 63 -0.06 -30.66 12.21
CA GLN A 63 -0.30 -30.95 13.63
C GLN A 63 -0.41 -32.46 13.92
N LEU A 64 -1.13 -33.21 13.06
CA LEU A 64 -1.27 -34.66 13.18
C LEU A 64 0.05 -35.40 12.90
N ASN A 65 0.82 -34.97 11.89
CA ASN A 65 2.11 -35.57 11.55
C ASN A 65 3.18 -35.34 12.64
N SER A 66 3.09 -34.24 13.39
CA SER A 66 3.98 -33.97 14.52
C SER A 66 3.64 -34.76 15.78
N SER A 67 2.50 -35.47 15.80
CA SER A 67 2.05 -36.26 16.96
C SER A 67 2.50 -37.72 16.84
N ALA A 68 2.91 -38.34 17.96
CA ALA A 68 3.40 -39.73 17.98
C ALA A 68 2.36 -40.75 17.48
N ASP A 69 1.07 -40.49 17.72
CA ASP A 69 -0.03 -41.37 17.29
C ASP A 69 -0.50 -41.11 15.84
N GLY A 70 0.01 -40.05 15.19
CA GLY A 70 -0.35 -39.68 13.82
C GLY A 70 -1.86 -39.39 13.61
N GLY A 71 -2.27 -39.48 12.35
CA GLY A 71 -3.68 -39.39 11.95
C GLY A 71 -3.86 -38.98 10.50
N THR A 72 -5.08 -39.11 10.00
CA THR A 72 -5.46 -38.58 8.69
C THR A 72 -6.56 -37.53 8.84
N VAL A 73 -6.57 -36.57 7.92
CA VAL A 73 -7.61 -35.54 7.83
C VAL A 73 -8.03 -35.42 6.37
N THR A 74 -9.35 -35.33 6.16
CA THR A 74 -9.98 -35.06 4.86
C THR A 74 -11.05 -34.00 5.05
N THR A 75 -11.54 -33.44 3.94
CA THR A 75 -12.61 -32.44 3.97
C THR A 75 -13.84 -32.95 3.23
N TYR A 76 -15.02 -32.69 3.77
CA TYR A 76 -16.30 -33.04 3.16
C TYR A 76 -17.37 -32.03 3.60
N GLN A 77 -17.96 -31.31 2.64
CA GLN A 77 -19.06 -30.36 2.86
C GLN A 77 -18.82 -29.41 4.06
N ASP A 78 -17.74 -28.63 4.02
CA ASP A 78 -17.35 -27.70 5.09
C ASP A 78 -17.14 -28.37 6.47
N LYS A 79 -16.79 -29.66 6.45
CA LYS A 79 -16.39 -30.41 7.64
C LYS A 79 -15.01 -31.01 7.44
N LEU A 80 -14.23 -31.01 8.50
CA LEU A 80 -13.02 -31.81 8.61
C LEU A 80 -13.41 -33.17 9.15
N VAL A 81 -13.01 -34.23 8.44
CA VAL A 81 -13.15 -35.62 8.89
C VAL A 81 -11.77 -36.12 9.27
N LEU A 82 -11.57 -36.34 10.57
CA LEU A 82 -10.30 -36.75 11.16
C LEU A 82 -10.37 -38.21 11.59
N ARG A 83 -9.31 -38.97 11.33
CA ARG A 83 -9.11 -40.30 11.90
C ARG A 83 -7.86 -40.28 12.76
N THR A 84 -8.02 -40.18 14.08
CA THR A 84 -6.91 -39.98 15.04
C THR A 84 -7.30 -40.41 16.46
N THR A 85 -6.40 -40.28 17.43
CA THR A 85 -6.63 -40.59 18.85
C THR A 85 -7.35 -39.43 19.56
N ALA A 86 -8.02 -39.70 20.68
CA ALA A 86 -8.72 -38.66 21.45
C ALA A 86 -7.80 -37.52 21.92
N ARG A 87 -6.53 -37.84 22.24
CA ARG A 87 -5.52 -36.85 22.62
C ARG A 87 -5.20 -35.90 21.47
N ASN A 88 -4.94 -36.43 20.28
CA ASN A 88 -4.64 -35.62 19.10
C ASN A 88 -5.85 -34.79 18.67
N TYR A 89 -7.06 -35.33 18.79
CA TYR A 89 -8.29 -34.59 18.53
C TYR A 89 -8.42 -33.34 19.41
N GLN A 90 -8.13 -33.42 20.71
CA GLN A 90 -8.15 -32.26 21.61
C GLN A 90 -7.16 -31.17 21.18
N VAL A 91 -5.96 -31.56 20.73
CA VAL A 91 -4.96 -30.63 20.23
C VAL A 91 -5.41 -29.97 18.92
N VAL A 92 -6.01 -30.73 18.01
CA VAL A 92 -6.58 -30.16 16.78
C VAL A 92 -7.74 -29.22 17.10
N GLN A 93 -8.61 -29.53 18.05
CA GLN A 93 -9.67 -28.61 18.48
C GLN A 93 -9.11 -27.30 19.01
N GLN A 94 -8.05 -27.35 19.82
CA GLN A 94 -7.36 -26.15 20.31
C GLN A 94 -6.79 -25.32 19.16
N LEU A 95 -6.16 -25.95 18.16
CA LEU A 95 -5.68 -25.27 16.96
C LEU A 95 -6.83 -24.59 16.20
N LEU A 96 -7.91 -25.32 15.94
CA LEU A 96 -9.07 -24.80 15.20
C LEU A 96 -9.73 -23.63 15.92
N SER A 97 -9.78 -23.62 17.26
CA SER A 97 -10.29 -22.47 18.03
C SER A 97 -9.52 -21.16 17.77
N GLN A 98 -8.27 -21.27 17.32
CA GLN A 98 -7.41 -20.12 17.02
C GLN A 98 -7.52 -19.68 15.56
N ILE A 99 -7.59 -20.63 14.62
CA ILE A 99 -7.47 -20.36 13.18
C ILE A 99 -8.79 -20.41 12.41
N ASP A 100 -9.79 -21.11 12.93
CA ASP A 100 -11.06 -21.37 12.25
C ASP A 100 -12.20 -20.57 12.90
N ARG A 101 -12.07 -19.26 12.83
CA ARG A 101 -13.07 -18.32 13.36
C ARG A 101 -14.04 -17.92 12.26
N GLN A 102 -15.28 -17.63 12.65
CA GLN A 102 -16.28 -17.09 11.74
C GLN A 102 -15.73 -15.80 11.08
N PRO A 103 -15.66 -15.74 9.75
CA PRO A 103 -15.21 -14.55 9.04
C PRO A 103 -16.09 -13.35 9.40
N GLN A 104 -15.48 -12.24 9.79
CA GLN A 104 -16.20 -11.00 10.08
C GLN A 104 -16.18 -10.10 8.85
N ALA A 105 -17.35 -9.58 8.48
CA ALA A 105 -17.45 -8.53 7.47
C ALA A 105 -16.83 -7.23 8.02
N LEU A 106 -16.00 -6.60 7.21
CA LEU A 106 -15.35 -5.32 7.48
C LEU A 106 -15.68 -4.37 6.33
N THR A 107 -16.13 -3.17 6.67
CA THR A 107 -16.36 -2.10 5.71
C THR A 107 -15.20 -1.13 5.77
N VAL A 108 -14.44 -1.02 4.69
CA VAL A 108 -13.29 -0.11 4.61
C VAL A 108 -13.68 1.10 3.79
N ALA A 109 -13.58 2.28 4.39
CA ALA A 109 -13.87 3.56 3.76
C ALA A 109 -12.60 4.43 3.71
N VAL A 110 -12.23 4.89 2.52
CA VAL A 110 -11.07 5.76 2.28
C VAL A 110 -11.54 7.07 1.68
N ARG A 111 -11.17 8.17 2.33
CA ARG A 111 -11.42 9.54 1.86
C ARG A 111 -10.14 10.13 1.31
N VAL A 112 -10.20 10.65 0.10
CA VAL A 112 -9.10 11.40 -0.54
C VAL A 112 -9.58 12.84 -0.73
N GLY A 113 -9.02 13.77 0.04
CA GLY A 113 -9.31 15.20 -0.05
C GLY A 113 -8.32 15.93 -0.95
N ASN A 114 -8.74 17.04 -1.55
CA ASN A 114 -7.86 17.98 -2.24
C ASN A 114 -8.36 19.41 -1.95
N SER A 115 -7.54 20.18 -1.25
CA SER A 115 -7.81 21.56 -0.84
C SER A 115 -6.70 22.45 -1.36
N SER A 116 -7.00 23.28 -2.36
CA SER A 116 -6.05 24.25 -2.90
C SER A 116 -6.54 25.67 -2.71
N SER A 117 -5.64 26.56 -2.34
CA SER A 117 -5.88 28.00 -2.24
C SER A 117 -4.76 28.75 -2.95
N GLU A 118 -5.13 29.77 -3.71
CA GLU A 118 -4.22 30.72 -4.35
C GLU A 118 -4.61 32.14 -3.94
N GLN A 119 -3.63 32.90 -3.47
CA GLN A 119 -3.77 34.33 -3.21
C GLN A 119 -2.70 35.08 -4.00
N GLY A 120 -3.11 36.03 -4.84
CA GLY A 120 -2.22 36.86 -5.64
C GLY A 120 -2.49 38.34 -5.46
N ASN A 121 -1.43 39.11 -5.24
CA ASN A 121 -1.46 40.57 -5.19
C ASN A 121 -0.56 41.10 -6.31
N ILE A 122 -1.08 42.02 -7.12
CA ILE A 122 -0.34 42.68 -8.20
C ILE A 122 -0.40 44.18 -7.95
N HIS A 123 0.77 44.80 -7.86
CA HIS A 123 0.95 46.24 -7.80
C HIS A 123 1.78 46.67 -9.01
N GLN A 124 1.13 47.27 -10.00
CA GLN A 124 1.78 47.75 -11.21
C GLN A 124 1.69 49.27 -11.24
N SER A 125 2.84 49.93 -11.15
CA SER A 125 2.94 51.39 -11.21
C SER A 125 3.82 51.77 -12.39
N GLN A 126 3.35 52.72 -13.20
CA GLN A 126 4.10 53.29 -14.32
C GLN A 126 4.24 54.79 -14.11
N VAL A 127 5.48 55.28 -14.14
CA VAL A 127 5.79 56.70 -14.13
C VAL A 127 6.41 57.04 -15.47
N ILE A 128 5.75 57.93 -16.22
CA ILE A 128 6.22 58.44 -17.51
C ILE A 128 6.69 59.87 -17.29
N ILE A 129 8.00 60.10 -17.41
CA ILE A 129 8.59 61.43 -17.35
C ILE A 129 8.75 61.92 -18.78
N THR A 130 8.06 63.01 -19.11
CA THR A 130 8.18 63.68 -20.40
C THR A 130 8.74 65.09 -20.22
N ASN A 131 9.24 65.68 -21.29
CA ASN A 131 9.61 67.10 -21.38
C ASN A 131 8.44 68.07 -21.15
N ARG A 132 7.20 67.57 -20.94
CA ARG A 132 6.00 68.35 -20.60
C ARG A 132 5.47 68.11 -19.18
N GLY A 133 6.12 67.26 -18.39
CA GLY A 133 5.74 66.96 -17.00
C GLY A 133 5.82 65.47 -16.64
N ILE A 134 5.48 65.17 -15.39
CA ILE A 134 5.47 63.82 -14.80
C ILE A 134 4.03 63.30 -14.79
N GLN A 135 3.79 62.12 -15.38
CA GLN A 135 2.51 61.43 -15.34
C GLN A 135 2.69 60.06 -14.67
N GLY A 136 1.81 59.73 -13.71
CA GLY A 136 1.84 58.47 -12.99
C GLY A 136 0.49 57.76 -13.08
N ALA A 137 0.51 56.45 -13.34
CA ALA A 137 -0.66 55.58 -13.29
C ALA A 137 -0.32 54.31 -12.51
N GLY A 138 -1.27 53.85 -11.68
CA GLY A 138 -1.10 52.66 -10.84
C GLY A 138 -2.32 51.77 -10.87
N VAL A 139 -2.10 50.45 -10.89
CA VAL A 139 -3.13 49.43 -10.80
C VAL A 139 -2.79 48.48 -9.64
N ILE A 140 -3.77 48.29 -8.76
CA ILE A 140 -3.72 47.30 -7.67
C ILE A 140 -4.81 46.28 -7.96
N SER A 141 -4.43 45.01 -8.09
CA SER A 141 -5.39 43.91 -8.24
C SER A 141 -5.08 42.79 -7.27
N GLN A 142 -6.12 42.32 -6.58
CA GLN A 142 -6.08 41.18 -5.67
C GLN A 142 -6.92 40.05 -6.27
N ARG A 143 -6.37 38.83 -6.26
CA ARG A 143 -7.05 37.62 -6.70
C ARG A 143 -6.99 36.57 -5.60
N SER A 144 -8.12 35.92 -5.32
CA SER A 144 -8.22 34.80 -4.39
C SER A 144 -9.01 33.69 -5.07
N SER A 145 -8.52 32.45 -4.97
CA SER A 145 -9.20 31.26 -5.46
C SER A 145 -9.06 30.15 -4.43
N GLN A 146 -10.17 29.47 -4.14
CA GLN A 146 -10.21 28.33 -3.24
C GLN A 146 -10.98 27.20 -3.91
N GLN A 147 -10.40 26.00 -3.90
CA GLN A 147 -11.02 24.80 -4.44
C GLN A 147 -10.88 23.67 -3.42
N GLN A 148 -12.02 23.04 -3.10
CA GLN A 148 -12.07 21.89 -2.19
C GLN A 148 -12.83 20.75 -2.87
N SER A 149 -12.24 19.57 -2.86
CA SER A 149 -12.82 18.34 -3.41
C SER A 149 -12.58 17.21 -2.42
N SER A 150 -13.50 16.25 -2.35
CA SER A 150 -13.32 15.03 -1.57
C SER A 150 -13.94 13.84 -2.28
N ASN A 151 -13.16 12.79 -2.46
CA ASN A 151 -13.61 11.51 -2.99
C ASN A 151 -13.70 10.50 -1.84
N LEU A 152 -14.75 9.69 -1.83
CA LEU A 152 -14.97 8.62 -0.85
C LEU A 152 -15.06 7.28 -1.59
N TYR A 153 -14.20 6.35 -1.24
CA TYR A 153 -14.22 4.97 -1.72
C TYR A 153 -14.59 4.06 -0.58
N GLN A 154 -15.56 3.15 -0.80
CA GLN A 154 -16.03 2.23 0.23
C GLN A 154 -16.17 0.83 -0.35
N VAL A 155 -15.64 -0.16 0.36
CA VAL A 155 -15.75 -1.58 0.02
C VAL A 155 -16.11 -2.39 1.27
N GLN A 156 -16.87 -3.47 1.08
CA GLN A 156 -17.16 -4.44 2.14
C GLN A 156 -16.50 -5.76 1.76
N THR A 157 -15.77 -6.36 2.70
CA THR A 157 -15.06 -7.63 2.50
C THR A 157 -15.02 -8.43 3.79
N LEU A 158 -14.63 -9.69 3.71
CA LEU A 158 -14.37 -10.51 4.89
C LEU A 158 -12.95 -10.24 5.41
N SER A 159 -12.77 -10.29 6.72
CA SER A 159 -11.44 -10.22 7.34
C SER A 159 -10.49 -11.26 6.72
N GLY A 160 -9.35 -10.78 6.21
CA GLY A 160 -8.33 -11.56 5.50
C GLY A 160 -8.53 -11.63 3.99
N SER A 161 -9.66 -11.14 3.44
CA SER A 161 -9.97 -11.18 2.02
C SER A 161 -9.73 -9.83 1.33
N ALA A 162 -9.09 -9.86 0.17
CA ALA A 162 -8.84 -8.67 -0.63
C ALA A 162 -10.14 -8.16 -1.29
N ALA A 163 -10.30 -6.84 -1.36
CA ALA A 163 -11.37 -6.18 -2.10
C ALA A 163 -10.87 -4.88 -2.73
N SER A 164 -11.42 -4.50 -3.87
CA SER A 164 -11.05 -3.29 -4.57
C SER A 164 -12.25 -2.63 -5.26
N ILE A 165 -12.13 -1.32 -5.46
CA ILE A 165 -13.06 -0.52 -6.26
C ILE A 165 -12.25 0.52 -7.03
N SER A 166 -12.49 0.64 -8.33
CA SER A 166 -11.85 1.66 -9.15
C SER A 166 -12.78 2.17 -10.24
N THR A 167 -12.55 3.42 -10.63
CA THR A 167 -13.17 4.08 -11.78
C THR A 167 -12.04 4.47 -12.74
N GLY A 168 -12.20 4.10 -14.00
CA GLY A 168 -11.27 4.44 -15.07
C GLY A 168 -11.93 5.37 -16.08
N THR A 169 -11.21 6.40 -16.54
CA THR A 169 -11.63 7.25 -17.67
C THR A 169 -10.59 7.21 -18.77
N LEU A 170 -11.04 7.02 -20.01
CA LEU A 170 -10.20 7.05 -21.22
C LEU A 170 -10.39 8.38 -21.94
N TYR A 171 -9.32 9.16 -22.06
CA TYR A 171 -9.32 10.42 -22.81
C TYR A 171 -8.76 10.21 -24.20
N SER A 172 -9.49 10.63 -25.23
CA SER A 172 -8.98 10.68 -26.61
C SER A 172 -8.38 12.05 -26.88
N LEU A 173 -7.09 12.08 -27.16
CA LEU A 173 -6.35 13.30 -27.46
C LEU A 173 -5.95 13.32 -28.92
N THR A 174 -6.37 14.36 -29.64
CA THR A 174 -5.94 14.58 -31.02
C THR A 174 -4.61 15.32 -31.02
N GLN A 175 -3.56 14.68 -31.50
CA GLN A 175 -2.27 15.30 -31.74
C GLN A 175 -2.15 15.64 -33.24
N THR A 176 -2.04 16.93 -33.53
CA THR A 176 -1.85 17.43 -34.89
C THR A 176 -0.38 17.74 -35.11
N TYR A 177 0.25 17.01 -36.02
CA TYR A 177 1.63 17.25 -36.43
C TYR A 177 1.65 17.91 -37.81
N ASN A 178 2.23 19.11 -37.87
CA ASN A 178 2.50 19.82 -39.12
C ASN A 178 3.94 19.52 -39.54
N THR A 179 4.11 18.76 -40.61
CA THR A 179 5.43 18.54 -41.22
C THR A 179 5.59 19.55 -42.35
N ASN A 180 6.53 20.48 -42.17
CA ASN A 180 6.95 21.38 -43.24
C ASN A 180 8.05 20.65 -44.03
N ASN A 181 7.71 20.11 -45.19
CA ASN A 181 8.72 19.64 -46.15
C ASN A 181 9.40 20.88 -46.74
N HIS A 182 10.57 21.26 -46.20
CA HIS A 182 11.44 22.19 -46.89
C HIS A 182 12.00 21.48 -48.13
N SER A 183 11.49 21.85 -49.31
CA SER A 183 12.11 21.46 -50.57
C SER A 183 13.48 22.12 -50.65
N THR A 184 14.55 21.34 -50.54
CA THR A 184 15.95 21.83 -50.59
C THR A 184 16.40 22.22 -52.00
N TYR A 185 15.50 22.29 -53.01
CA TYR A 185 15.94 22.57 -54.37
C TYR A 185 15.05 23.55 -55.15
N HIS A 186 15.76 24.57 -55.64
CA HIS A 186 15.51 25.48 -56.77
C HIS A 186 14.34 26.47 -56.72
N ARG A 187 14.75 27.70 -56.44
CA ARG A 187 14.10 28.97 -56.75
C ARG A 187 13.78 29.05 -58.26
N SER A 188 12.50 28.92 -58.62
CA SER A 188 11.94 29.56 -59.80
C SER A 188 10.59 30.15 -59.44
N ALA A 189 10.41 31.41 -59.84
CA ALA A 189 9.24 32.21 -59.55
C ALA A 189 7.98 31.63 -60.22
N SER A 190 6.84 31.79 -59.57
CA SER A 190 5.51 31.20 -59.83
C SER A 190 5.34 29.80 -59.24
N HIS A 191 4.22 29.61 -58.52
CA HIS A 191 3.73 28.43 -57.79
C HIS A 191 4.02 28.42 -56.28
N ASP A 192 3.28 29.26 -55.53
CA ASP A 192 3.14 29.29 -54.07
C ASP A 192 2.44 28.04 -53.48
N PHE A 193 2.65 26.85 -54.04
CA PHE A 193 2.08 25.63 -53.48
C PHE A 193 3.05 25.04 -52.46
N LYS A 194 2.83 25.35 -51.19
CA LYS A 194 3.50 24.69 -50.06
C LYS A 194 2.58 23.58 -49.54
N PRO A 195 2.78 22.29 -49.95
CA PRO A 195 1.96 21.21 -49.43
C PRO A 195 2.21 21.06 -47.94
N GLN A 196 1.21 21.40 -47.13
CA GLN A 196 1.22 21.15 -45.69
C GLN A 196 0.62 19.76 -45.46
N ILE A 197 1.44 18.82 -45.01
CA ILE A 197 0.95 17.52 -44.55
C ILE A 197 0.56 17.69 -43.08
N VAL A 198 -0.73 17.54 -42.82
CA VAL A 198 -1.30 17.53 -41.47
C VAL A 198 -1.57 16.08 -41.09
N ILE A 199 -0.80 15.56 -40.14
CA ILE A 199 -1.02 14.23 -39.58
C ILE A 199 -1.80 14.41 -38.28
N GLN A 200 -2.99 13.84 -38.20
CA GLN A 200 -3.76 13.78 -36.96
C GLN A 200 -3.65 12.37 -36.39
N GLN A 201 -3.03 12.23 -35.22
CA GLN A 201 -2.98 10.98 -34.49
C GLN A 201 -3.87 11.08 -33.25
N GLN A 202 -4.61 10.02 -32.95
CA GLN A 202 -5.36 9.89 -31.70
C GLN A 202 -4.50 9.14 -30.67
N ILE A 203 -4.33 9.72 -29.50
CA ILE A 203 -3.67 9.08 -28.34
C ILE A 203 -4.72 8.89 -27.26
N LEU A 204 -4.83 7.66 -26.76
CA LEU A 204 -5.70 7.33 -25.63
C LEU A 204 -4.91 7.44 -24.33
N LEU A 205 -5.37 8.30 -23.42
CA LEU A 205 -4.79 8.47 -22.08
C LEU A 205 -5.76 7.93 -21.02
N PRO A 206 -5.47 6.78 -20.40
CA PRO A 206 -6.26 6.27 -19.28
C PRO A 206 -5.93 7.02 -17.99
N THR A 207 -6.93 7.21 -17.14
CA THR A 207 -6.76 7.64 -15.75
C THR A 207 -7.51 6.69 -14.84
N THR A 208 -6.93 6.37 -13.68
CA THR A 208 -7.54 5.48 -12.69
C THR A 208 -7.68 6.17 -11.34
N GLN A 209 -8.82 5.95 -10.70
CA GLN A 209 -9.14 6.44 -9.37
C GLN A 209 -9.74 5.30 -8.55
N GLY A 210 -9.25 5.04 -7.34
CA GLY A 210 -9.79 3.94 -6.54
C GLY A 210 -8.88 3.45 -5.41
N ILE A 211 -9.32 2.34 -4.81
CA ILE A 211 -8.62 1.66 -3.72
C ILE A 211 -8.61 0.14 -3.92
N ALA A 212 -7.60 -0.51 -3.36
CA ALA A 212 -7.53 -1.94 -3.11
C ALA A 212 -7.09 -2.16 -1.66
N VAL A 213 -7.78 -3.03 -0.94
CA VAL A 213 -7.57 -3.26 0.48
C VAL A 213 -7.61 -4.74 0.84
N THR A 214 -6.80 -5.12 1.82
CA THR A 214 -6.87 -6.43 2.48
C THR A 214 -6.91 -6.18 3.99
N PRO A 215 -8.11 -6.04 4.59
CA PRO A 215 -8.25 -5.80 6.02
C PRO A 215 -8.20 -7.13 6.80
N ARG A 216 -7.64 -7.13 8.00
CA ARG A 216 -7.54 -8.27 8.89
C ARG A 216 -7.84 -7.84 10.32
N LEU A 217 -8.88 -8.41 10.90
CA LEU A 217 -9.21 -8.20 12.30
C LEU A 217 -8.20 -8.91 13.20
N LEU A 218 -7.62 -8.16 14.13
CA LEU A 218 -6.68 -8.67 15.11
C LEU A 218 -7.40 -9.09 16.41
N PRO A 219 -6.80 -9.98 17.21
CA PRO A 219 -7.36 -10.35 18.53
C PRO A 219 -7.55 -9.16 19.49
N SER A 220 -6.81 -8.06 19.29
CA SER A 220 -6.96 -6.81 20.04
C SER A 220 -8.24 -6.03 19.70
N GLY A 221 -8.97 -6.40 18.65
CA GLY A 221 -10.12 -5.67 18.12
C GLY A 221 -9.77 -4.56 17.12
N GLN A 222 -8.48 -4.27 16.93
CA GLN A 222 -7.99 -3.39 15.87
C GLN A 222 -7.96 -4.11 14.51
N VAL A 223 -7.82 -3.33 13.43
CA VAL A 223 -7.76 -3.88 12.06
C VAL A 223 -6.42 -3.54 11.44
N GLU A 224 -5.66 -4.56 11.06
CA GLU A 224 -4.53 -4.43 10.15
C GLU A 224 -5.05 -4.27 8.72
N ILE A 225 -4.57 -3.30 7.95
CA ILE A 225 -4.97 -3.09 6.57
C ILE A 225 -3.75 -2.91 5.71
N GLN A 226 -3.71 -3.66 4.61
CA GLN A 226 -2.89 -3.34 3.46
C GLN A 226 -3.75 -2.53 2.49
N LEU A 227 -3.32 -1.31 2.16
CA LEU A 227 -4.05 -0.37 1.30
C LEU A 227 -3.18 0.04 0.11
N SER A 228 -3.76 -0.01 -1.08
CA SER A 228 -3.28 0.68 -2.27
C SER A 228 -4.35 1.67 -2.73
N GLN A 229 -3.99 2.94 -2.87
CA GLN A 229 -4.87 4.01 -3.32
C GLN A 229 -4.24 4.72 -4.52
N VAL A 230 -5.05 5.01 -5.53
CA VAL A 230 -4.65 5.76 -6.72
C VAL A 230 -5.69 6.84 -7.02
N GLU A 231 -5.22 8.03 -7.40
CA GLU A 231 -6.05 9.16 -7.81
C GLU A 231 -5.34 9.87 -8.97
N GLU A 232 -5.76 9.55 -10.20
CA GLU A 232 -5.22 10.15 -11.42
C GLU A 232 -6.24 11.07 -12.08
N ARG A 233 -5.77 12.22 -12.56
CA ARG A 233 -6.60 13.19 -13.28
C ARG A 233 -5.85 13.71 -14.48
N LEU A 234 -6.58 13.95 -15.58
CA LEU A 234 -6.04 14.67 -16.73
C LEU A 234 -5.87 16.14 -16.33
N VAL A 235 -4.68 16.67 -16.54
CA VAL A 235 -4.36 18.08 -16.37
C VAL A 235 -4.07 18.66 -17.74
N GLN A 236 -4.87 19.66 -18.09
CA GLN A 236 -4.62 20.47 -19.28
C GLN A 236 -3.63 21.57 -18.91
N LEU A 237 -2.46 21.57 -19.54
CA LEU A 237 -1.51 22.68 -19.44
C LEU A 237 -2.06 23.87 -20.24
N ASN A 238 -2.89 24.68 -19.60
CA ASN A 238 -3.21 26.00 -20.13
C ASN A 238 -1.95 26.86 -20.01
N SER A 239 -1.24 27.05 -21.12
CA SER A 239 -0.22 28.08 -21.24
C SER A 239 -0.88 29.33 -21.84
N PRO A 240 -1.28 30.33 -21.04
CA PRO A 240 -1.89 31.56 -21.56
C PRO A 240 -0.86 32.50 -22.22
N TYR A 241 0.43 32.16 -22.22
CA TYR A 241 1.51 33.05 -22.69
C TYR A 241 2.27 32.41 -23.86
N ASN A 242 1.64 32.30 -25.03
CA ASN A 242 2.32 32.15 -26.33
C ASN A 242 1.33 32.27 -27.50
N GLN A 243 0.52 33.33 -27.51
CA GLN A 243 -0.30 33.67 -28.70
C GLN A 243 0.41 34.61 -29.68
N MET A 244 1.64 35.06 -29.39
CA MET A 244 2.42 35.90 -30.30
C MET A 244 3.87 35.40 -30.39
N SER A 245 4.08 34.29 -31.10
CA SER A 245 5.38 34.01 -31.73
C SER A 245 5.14 33.19 -32.98
N SER A 246 4.90 33.92 -34.07
CA SER A 246 5.08 33.43 -35.44
C SER A 246 6.57 33.25 -35.65
N THR A 247 7.10 32.06 -35.36
CA THR A 247 8.19 31.37 -36.08
C THR A 247 8.39 30.01 -35.39
N ASN A 248 8.12 28.89 -36.09
CA ASN A 248 8.39 27.50 -35.67
C ASN A 248 7.72 27.02 -34.37
N ASN A 249 6.38 27.05 -34.35
CA ASN A 249 5.59 26.80 -33.16
C ASN A 249 5.13 25.33 -33.05
N THR A 250 5.92 24.48 -32.41
CA THR A 250 5.49 23.15 -31.90
C THR A 250 4.83 23.29 -30.53
N ASN A 251 3.88 24.22 -30.34
CA ASN A 251 3.08 24.29 -29.12
C ASN A 251 1.89 23.33 -29.24
N SER A 252 2.17 22.04 -29.10
CA SER A 252 1.13 21.10 -28.69
C SER A 252 0.78 21.43 -27.24
N ALA A 253 -0.47 21.79 -26.94
CA ALA A 253 -0.96 21.80 -25.57
C ALA A 253 -0.72 20.40 -24.99
N SER A 254 0.30 20.26 -24.16
CA SER A 254 0.68 18.97 -23.60
C SER A 254 -0.34 18.63 -22.53
N ASN A 255 -1.22 17.67 -22.82
CA ASN A 255 -2.05 17.07 -21.79
C ASN A 255 -1.18 16.11 -20.98
N ALA A 256 -1.26 16.20 -19.66
CA ALA A 256 -0.49 15.35 -18.76
C ALA A 256 -1.43 14.68 -17.76
N ILE A 257 -1.07 13.49 -17.27
CA ILE A 257 -1.76 12.86 -16.15
C ILE A 257 -1.05 13.29 -14.87
N ARG A 258 -1.80 13.86 -13.93
CA ARG A 258 -1.33 14.07 -12.56
C ARG A 258 -1.88 12.93 -11.71
N GLY A 259 -0.98 12.16 -11.13
CA GLY A 259 -1.33 11.04 -10.25
C GLY A 259 -0.89 11.29 -8.81
N GLN A 260 -1.73 10.88 -7.87
CA GLN A 260 -1.39 10.62 -6.48
C GLN A 260 -1.56 9.14 -6.20
N ARG A 261 -0.60 8.55 -5.47
CA ARG A 261 -0.66 7.15 -5.06
C ARG A 261 -0.21 7.01 -3.62
N LEU A 262 -0.84 6.10 -2.90
CA LEU A 262 -0.47 5.70 -1.55
C LEU A 262 -0.50 4.17 -1.47
N ASN A 263 0.60 3.58 -0.99
CA ASN A 263 0.65 2.16 -0.63
C ASN A 263 1.11 2.08 0.83
N SER A 264 0.30 1.50 1.71
CA SER A 264 0.59 1.46 3.14
C SER A 264 0.04 0.20 3.79
N THR A 265 0.74 -0.28 4.81
CA THR A 265 0.25 -1.30 5.73
C THR A 265 0.18 -0.68 7.13
N MET A 266 -0.98 -0.76 7.77
CA MET A 266 -1.20 -0.07 9.04
C MET A 266 -2.23 -0.76 9.92
N ILE A 267 -2.18 -0.47 11.22
CA ILE A 267 -3.18 -0.93 12.20
C ILE A 267 -4.02 0.27 12.63
N VAL A 268 -5.33 0.16 12.51
CA VAL A 268 -6.28 1.22 12.86
C VAL A 268 -7.34 0.76 13.86
N PRO A 269 -7.84 1.66 14.72
CA PRO A 269 -9.05 1.40 15.50
C PRO A 269 -10.28 1.27 14.59
N ARG A 270 -11.28 0.51 15.03
CA ARG A 270 -12.58 0.43 14.36
C ARG A 270 -13.43 1.67 14.65
N GLY A 271 -14.29 2.04 13.71
CA GLY A 271 -15.30 3.10 13.85
C GLY A 271 -14.76 4.53 13.82
N GLN A 272 -13.45 4.73 13.70
CA GLN A 272 -12.82 6.06 13.75
C GLN A 272 -12.12 6.40 12.44
N TRP A 273 -12.24 7.66 12.02
CA TRP A 273 -11.45 8.21 10.93
C TRP A 273 -10.02 8.48 11.40
N VAL A 274 -9.05 7.93 10.68
CA VAL A 274 -7.62 8.14 10.91
C VAL A 274 -6.99 8.74 9.66
N THR A 275 -6.18 9.79 9.82
CA THR A 275 -5.38 10.33 8.71
C THR A 275 -4.17 9.43 8.48
N ILE A 276 -4.02 8.94 7.26
CA ILE A 276 -3.05 7.90 6.90
C ILE A 276 -1.93 8.43 6.01
N GLY A 277 -2.12 9.63 5.46
CA GLY A 277 -1.16 10.32 4.63
C GLY A 277 -1.67 11.69 4.23
N GLN A 278 -0.75 12.57 3.87
CA GLN A 278 -1.08 13.87 3.29
C GLN A 278 0.05 14.33 2.37
N ILE A 279 -0.29 15.02 1.29
CA ILE A 279 0.66 15.81 0.51
C ILE A 279 0.34 17.28 0.78
N SER A 280 1.32 18.06 1.23
CA SER A 280 1.18 19.51 1.42
C SER A 280 2.23 20.21 0.58
N GLN A 281 1.80 21.13 -0.28
CA GLN A 281 2.64 21.89 -1.19
C GLN A 281 2.37 23.37 -1.00
N ASN A 282 3.40 24.10 -0.58
CA ASN A 282 3.35 25.55 -0.42
C ASN A 282 4.34 26.16 -1.41
N SER A 283 3.89 27.11 -2.23
CA SER A 283 4.76 27.83 -3.15
C SER A 283 4.47 29.32 -3.07
N SER A 284 5.51 30.12 -2.88
CA SER A 284 5.46 31.57 -2.98
C SER A 284 6.32 32.02 -4.16
N SER A 285 5.77 32.81 -5.07
CA SER A 285 6.54 33.45 -6.15
C SER A 285 6.39 34.96 -6.07
N SER A 286 7.50 35.66 -6.22
CA SER A 286 7.56 37.13 -6.22
C SER A 286 8.35 37.62 -7.43
N THR A 287 7.86 38.64 -8.13
CA THR A 287 8.56 39.25 -9.27
C THR A 287 8.73 40.75 -9.03
N SER A 288 9.91 41.29 -9.39
CA SER A 288 10.33 42.66 -9.10
C SER A 288 9.87 43.69 -10.14
N ASN A 289 9.66 43.29 -11.40
CA ASN A 289 9.15 44.19 -12.45
C ASN A 289 7.62 44.26 -12.36
N GLY A 290 7.11 45.17 -11.52
CA GLY A 290 5.72 45.21 -11.06
C GLY A 290 5.56 44.25 -9.89
N SER A 291 5.44 44.78 -8.67
CA SER A 291 5.44 43.99 -7.44
C SER A 291 4.25 43.02 -7.44
N ARG A 292 4.54 41.78 -7.80
CA ARG A 292 3.58 40.68 -7.89
C ARG A 292 4.01 39.58 -6.95
N THR A 293 3.12 39.21 -6.05
CA THR A 293 3.31 38.10 -5.11
C THR A 293 2.16 37.12 -5.27
N ILE A 294 2.47 35.84 -5.51
CA ILE A 294 1.50 34.75 -5.57
C ILE A 294 1.88 33.71 -4.52
N ASN A 295 0.92 33.37 -3.66
CA ASN A 295 1.04 32.30 -2.69
C ASN A 295 0.04 31.20 -3.05
N ASN A 296 0.53 29.97 -3.20
CA ASN A 296 -0.30 28.79 -3.38
C ASN A 296 -0.08 27.84 -2.21
N ASN A 297 -1.18 27.30 -1.69
CA ASN A 297 -1.17 26.21 -0.73
C ASN A 297 -2.09 25.10 -1.25
N ASN A 298 -1.56 23.91 -1.40
CA ASN A 298 -2.30 22.73 -1.84
C ASN A 298 -2.09 21.59 -0.84
N SER A 299 -3.18 21.05 -0.30
CA SER A 299 -3.19 19.97 0.68
C SER A 299 -4.10 18.83 0.23
N VAL A 300 -3.58 17.61 0.28
CA VAL A 300 -4.23 16.41 -0.24
C VAL A 300 -4.27 15.33 0.85
N PRO A 301 -5.13 15.46 1.87
CA PRO A 301 -5.20 14.51 2.97
C PRO A 301 -5.89 13.21 2.54
N ILE A 302 -5.39 12.09 3.05
CA ILE A 302 -6.00 10.77 2.90
C ILE A 302 -6.37 10.28 4.29
N SER A 303 -7.64 9.91 4.45
CA SER A 303 -8.17 9.37 5.71
C SER A 303 -8.86 8.03 5.49
N LEU A 304 -8.89 7.20 6.52
CA LEU A 304 -9.38 5.83 6.50
C LEU A 304 -10.30 5.59 7.70
N ARG A 305 -11.38 4.82 7.51
CA ARG A 305 -12.20 4.26 8.58
C ARG A 305 -12.50 2.79 8.26
N VAL A 306 -12.55 1.96 9.29
CA VAL A 306 -13.03 0.58 9.18
C VAL A 306 -14.16 0.36 10.16
N ASP A 307 -15.29 -0.11 9.64
CA ASP A 307 -16.46 -0.49 10.42
C ASP A 307 -16.57 -2.01 10.48
#